data_AF-A0A9C6WPA3-F1
#
_entry.id   AF-A0A9C6WPA3-F1
#
_cell.length_a   1.000
_cell.length_b   1.000
_cell.length_c   1.000
_cell.angle_alpha   90.00
_cell.angle_beta   90.00
_cell.angle_gamma   90.00
#
_symmetry.space_group_name_H-M   'P 1'
#
loop_
_entity.id
_entity.type
_entity.pdbx_description
1 polymer ?
#
loop_
_entity_poly.entity_id
_entity_poly.type
_entity_poly.pdbx_seq_one_letter_code
_entity_poly.pdbx_strand_id
1 'polypeptide(L)'
;MTLSTFLKVHPPTFRGTSNPIDADNWIQAIERALQAQQVLDEQWVKFGTYQLHGEAQHWWQGMRLGNAKELKLFQLKQGQMTITEYTSKFEELCHFSQICQGAPEDYAEWKCIKYEGGLRSDIQSFVAPMHIRVFSELVKRTRVAEDCVRRAAAEKGSLRMPF
;
A
#
# COMPACT_ATOMS: atom_id res chain seq x y z
N MET A 1 5.49 -19.69 -24.28
CA MET A 1 6.54 -18.76 -24.75
C MET A 1 7.35 -18.24 -23.56
N THR A 2 8.65 -17.96 -23.69
CA THR A 2 9.46 -17.37 -22.60
C THR A 2 9.79 -15.91 -22.87
N LEU A 3 10.15 -15.14 -21.83
CA LEU A 3 10.57 -13.75 -22.01
C LEU A 3 11.84 -13.64 -22.87
N SER A 4 12.81 -14.52 -22.67
CA SER A 4 14.07 -14.51 -23.44
C SER A 4 13.84 -14.71 -24.93
N THR A 5 12.94 -15.61 -25.31
CA THR A 5 12.58 -15.84 -26.72
C THR A 5 11.79 -14.67 -27.31
N PHE A 6 10.94 -14.02 -26.52
CA PHE A 6 10.23 -12.81 -26.94
C PHE A 6 11.18 -11.63 -27.18
N LEU A 7 12.19 -11.42 -26.34
CA LEU A 7 13.15 -10.32 -26.53
C LEU A 7 14.00 -10.48 -27.80
N LYS A 8 14.20 -11.72 -28.30
CA LYS A 8 14.92 -11.99 -29.55
C LYS A 8 14.20 -11.50 -30.81
N VAL A 9 12.88 -11.28 -30.76
CA VAL A 9 12.14 -10.69 -31.89
C VAL A 9 12.17 -9.16 -31.89
N HIS A 10 13.03 -8.56 -31.06
CA HIS A 10 13.21 -7.12 -30.94
C HIS A 10 11.89 -6.33 -30.82
N PRO A 11 11.07 -6.62 -29.79
CA PRO A 11 9.81 -5.92 -29.64
C PRO A 11 10.04 -4.41 -29.44
N PRO A 12 9.10 -3.55 -29.88
CA PRO A 12 9.26 -2.11 -29.78
C PRO A 12 9.36 -1.67 -28.31
N THR A 13 10.21 -0.68 -28.03
CA THR A 13 10.36 -0.10 -26.70
C THR A 13 9.62 1.22 -26.58
N PHE A 14 9.22 1.57 -25.36
CA PHE A 14 8.51 2.82 -25.09
C PHE A 14 9.15 3.55 -23.92
N ARG A 15 9.53 4.81 -24.16
CA ARG A 15 10.21 5.65 -23.16
C ARG A 15 9.28 6.63 -22.44
N GLY A 16 8.08 6.85 -22.97
CA GLY A 16 7.15 7.91 -22.57
C GLY A 16 6.90 8.89 -23.72
N THR A 17 5.68 9.44 -23.80
CA THR A 17 5.28 10.48 -24.77
C THR A 17 4.10 11.27 -24.19
N SER A 18 3.95 12.52 -24.60
CA SER A 18 2.77 13.33 -24.30
C SER A 18 1.66 13.18 -25.35
N ASN A 19 1.95 12.55 -26.50
CA ASN A 19 0.99 12.34 -27.57
C ASN A 19 0.26 10.99 -27.39
N PRO A 20 -1.06 10.96 -27.17
CA PRO A 20 -1.80 9.73 -26.96
C PRO A 20 -1.76 8.77 -28.17
N ILE A 21 -1.62 9.29 -29.40
CA ILE A 21 -1.57 8.47 -30.61
C ILE A 21 -0.30 7.61 -30.65
N ASP A 22 0.84 8.17 -30.23
CA ASP A 22 2.12 7.44 -30.22
C ASP A 22 2.12 6.32 -29.17
N ALA A 23 1.46 6.57 -28.03
CA ALA A 23 1.26 5.56 -27.00
C ALA A 23 0.34 4.43 -27.50
N ASP A 24 -0.78 4.76 -28.15
CA ASP A 24 -1.71 3.77 -28.72
C ASP A 24 -1.05 2.93 -29.81
N ASN A 25 -0.30 3.57 -30.72
CA ASN A 25 0.48 2.87 -31.75
C ASN A 25 1.49 1.88 -31.14
N TRP A 26 2.16 2.26 -30.05
CA TRP A 26 3.07 1.35 -29.35
C TRP A 26 2.32 0.19 -28.70
N ILE A 27 1.16 0.44 -28.07
CA ILE A 27 0.31 -0.62 -27.47
C ILE A 27 -0.12 -1.62 -28.55
N GLN A 28 -0.64 -1.15 -29.67
CA GLN A 28 -1.03 -2.04 -30.77
C GLN A 28 0.15 -2.85 -31.30
N ALA A 29 1.33 -2.23 -31.41
CA ALA A 29 2.53 -2.93 -31.89
C ALA A 29 3.01 -4.02 -30.92
N ILE A 30 2.97 -3.76 -29.60
CA ILE A 30 3.36 -4.76 -28.60
C ILE A 30 2.33 -5.91 -28.54
N GLU A 31 1.04 -5.61 -28.61
CA GLU A 31 -0.02 -6.62 -28.63
C GLU A 31 0.11 -7.54 -29.85
N ARG A 32 0.33 -6.97 -31.04
CA ARG A 32 0.59 -7.77 -32.25
C ARG A 32 1.81 -8.68 -32.09
N ALA A 33 2.89 -8.18 -31.48
CA ALA A 33 4.08 -8.99 -31.23
C ALA A 33 3.79 -10.14 -30.24
N LEU A 34 3.05 -9.88 -29.16
CA LEU A 34 2.67 -10.89 -28.17
C LEU A 34 1.77 -11.97 -28.77
N GLN A 35 0.79 -11.57 -29.58
CA GLN A 35 -0.11 -12.48 -30.31
C GLN A 35 0.66 -13.33 -31.33
N ALA A 36 1.51 -12.73 -32.15
CA ALA A 36 2.32 -13.45 -33.13
C ALA A 36 3.26 -14.48 -32.48
N GLN A 37 3.71 -14.19 -31.26
CA GLN A 37 4.53 -15.09 -30.44
C GLN A 37 3.71 -16.07 -29.57
N GLN A 38 2.37 -16.10 -29.71
CA GLN A 38 1.47 -16.97 -28.95
C GLN A 38 1.73 -16.91 -27.44
N VAL A 39 1.97 -15.71 -26.93
CA VAL A 39 2.12 -15.48 -25.49
C VAL A 39 0.75 -15.57 -24.84
N LEU A 40 0.63 -16.30 -23.74
CA LEU A 40 -0.61 -16.39 -22.97
C LEU A 40 -0.96 -15.03 -22.36
N ASP A 41 -2.24 -14.65 -22.42
CA ASP A 41 -2.75 -13.34 -21.97
C ASP A 41 -2.29 -12.97 -20.54
N GLU A 42 -2.23 -13.95 -19.63
CA GLU A 42 -1.74 -13.79 -18.25
C GLU A 42 -0.30 -13.24 -18.17
N GLN A 43 0.51 -13.46 -19.21
CA GLN A 43 1.91 -13.04 -19.28
C GLN A 43 2.10 -11.72 -20.04
N TRP A 44 1.08 -11.17 -20.68
CA TRP A 44 1.20 -9.97 -21.54
C TRP A 44 1.68 -8.76 -20.76
N VAL A 45 1.07 -8.48 -19.61
CA VAL A 45 1.48 -7.37 -18.74
C VAL A 45 2.93 -7.55 -18.31
N LYS A 46 3.34 -8.78 -17.96
CA LYS A 46 4.72 -9.06 -17.59
C LYS A 46 5.66 -8.74 -18.76
N PHE A 47 5.36 -9.18 -19.97
CA PHE A 47 6.26 -9.04 -21.12
C PHE A 47 6.29 -7.61 -21.67
N GLY A 48 5.12 -6.97 -21.82
CA GLY A 48 5.03 -5.58 -22.27
C GLY A 48 5.75 -4.61 -21.35
N THR A 49 5.73 -4.85 -20.04
CA THR A 49 6.40 -3.97 -19.07
C THR A 49 7.92 -4.07 -19.07
N TYR A 50 8.51 -5.13 -19.64
CA TYR A 50 9.96 -5.17 -19.93
C TYR A 50 10.36 -4.23 -21.07
N GLN A 51 9.42 -3.84 -21.93
CA GLN A 51 9.68 -2.93 -23.04
C GLN A 51 9.54 -1.45 -22.66
N LEU A 52 9.05 -1.16 -21.44
CA LEU A 52 9.06 0.18 -20.88
C LEU A 52 10.48 0.55 -20.44
N HIS A 53 10.94 1.72 -20.88
CA HIS A 53 12.24 2.29 -20.56
C HIS A 53 12.07 3.74 -20.11
N GLY A 54 13.12 4.35 -19.53
CA GLY A 54 13.12 5.78 -19.20
C GLY A 54 11.95 6.20 -18.30
N GLU A 55 11.27 7.29 -18.66
CA GLU A 55 10.17 7.86 -17.86
C GLU A 55 9.00 6.90 -17.71
N ALA A 56 8.62 6.19 -18.78
CA ALA A 56 7.54 5.21 -18.74
C ALA A 56 7.85 4.04 -17.79
N GLN A 57 9.11 3.61 -17.72
CA GLN A 57 9.55 2.58 -16.78
C GLN A 57 9.45 3.07 -15.33
N HIS A 58 9.93 4.29 -15.06
CA HIS A 58 9.85 4.90 -13.72
C HIS A 58 8.40 5.07 -13.29
N TRP A 59 7.53 5.55 -14.18
CA TRP A 59 6.10 5.68 -13.93
C TRP A 59 5.46 4.33 -13.57
N TRP A 60 5.70 3.29 -14.37
CA TRP A 60 5.15 1.96 -14.12
C TRP A 60 5.62 1.36 -12.78
N GLN A 61 6.91 1.53 -12.46
CA GLN A 61 7.46 1.10 -11.17
C GLN A 61 6.82 1.87 -10.00
N GLY A 62 6.64 3.17 -10.14
CA GLY A 62 5.96 4.02 -9.16
C GLY A 62 4.52 3.57 -8.93
N MET A 63 3.77 3.32 -9.99
CA MET A 63 2.38 2.86 -9.90
C MET A 63 2.27 1.46 -9.28
N ARG A 64 3.17 0.52 -9.65
CA ARG A 64 3.23 -0.80 -9.00
C ARG A 64 3.58 -0.71 -7.53
N LEU A 65 4.52 0.16 -7.16
CA LEU A 65 4.89 0.38 -5.77
C LEU A 65 3.74 1.02 -4.98
N GLY A 66 3.05 2.01 -5.57
CA GLY A 66 1.84 2.63 -5.03
C GLY A 66 0.76 1.59 -4.74
N ASN A 67 0.35 0.83 -5.77
CA ASN A 67 -0.67 -0.22 -5.63
C ASN A 67 -0.27 -1.29 -4.60
N ALA A 68 1.01 -1.69 -4.56
CA ALA A 68 1.48 -2.66 -3.57
C ALA A 68 1.48 -2.08 -2.14
N LYS A 69 1.84 -0.80 -1.97
CA LYS A 69 1.80 -0.12 -0.66
C LYS A 69 0.36 0.16 -0.23
N GLU A 70 -0.57 0.44 -1.15
CA GLU A 70 -2.00 0.56 -0.87
C GLU A 70 -2.59 -0.75 -0.36
N LEU A 71 -2.32 -1.87 -1.02
CA LEU A 71 -2.76 -3.18 -0.52
C LEU A 71 -2.18 -3.47 0.87
N LYS A 72 -0.91 -3.14 1.11
CA LYS A 72 -0.30 -3.25 2.44
C LYS A 72 -0.96 -2.34 3.47
N LEU A 73 -1.35 -1.12 3.10
CA LEU A 73 -2.05 -0.18 3.96
C LEU A 73 -3.44 -0.71 4.32
N PHE A 74 -4.18 -1.25 3.34
CA PHE A 74 -5.48 -1.86 3.57
C PHE A 74 -5.41 -3.06 4.52
N GLN A 75 -4.37 -3.87 4.40
CA GLN A 75 -4.17 -5.05 5.23
C GLN A 75 -3.41 -4.77 6.53
N LEU A 76 -2.94 -3.53 6.75
CA LEU A 76 -2.15 -3.20 7.92
C LEU A 76 -2.97 -3.39 9.21
N LYS A 77 -2.45 -4.21 10.10
CA LYS A 77 -2.94 -4.44 11.46
C LYS A 77 -1.80 -4.21 12.44
N GLN A 78 -2.10 -3.64 13.62
CA GLN A 78 -1.14 -3.39 14.68
C GLN A 78 -0.44 -4.69 15.11
N GLY A 79 -1.20 -5.76 15.32
CA GLY A 79 -0.64 -7.04 15.77
C GLY A 79 0.18 -6.86 17.05
N GLN A 80 1.42 -7.38 17.06
CA GLN A 80 2.33 -7.26 18.20
C GLN A 80 3.17 -5.96 18.22
N MET A 81 2.97 -5.06 17.24
CA MET A 81 3.69 -3.79 17.22
C MET A 81 3.27 -2.90 18.38
N THR A 82 4.23 -2.12 18.88
CA THR A 82 3.93 -0.95 19.71
C THR A 82 3.13 0.08 18.90
N ILE A 83 2.40 0.97 19.58
CA ILE A 83 1.69 2.05 18.88
C ILE A 83 2.66 2.93 18.10
N THR A 84 3.88 3.13 18.60
CA THR A 84 4.91 3.90 17.90
C THR A 84 5.31 3.24 16.58
N GLU A 85 5.64 1.95 16.59
CA GLU A 85 5.99 1.21 15.36
C GLU A 85 4.83 1.15 14.36
N TYR A 86 3.62 0.88 14.86
CA TYR A 86 2.42 0.86 14.03
C TYR A 86 2.15 2.24 13.39
N THR A 87 2.28 3.32 14.16
CA THR A 87 2.13 4.71 13.66
C THR A 87 3.14 4.99 12.55
N SER A 88 4.43 4.73 12.78
CA SER A 88 5.47 4.99 11.78
C SER A 88 5.24 4.20 10.50
N LYS A 89 4.85 2.93 10.59
CA LYS A 89 4.55 2.09 9.43
C LYS A 89 3.30 2.56 8.69
N PHE A 90 2.27 2.99 9.41
CA PHE A 90 1.04 3.53 8.83
C PHE A 90 1.32 4.82 8.06
N GLU A 91 2.06 5.76 8.65
CA GLU A 91 2.41 7.03 8.00
C GLU A 91 3.30 6.83 6.77
N GLU A 92 4.27 5.90 6.84
CA GLU A 92 5.07 5.52 5.68
C GLU A 92 4.18 5.04 4.53
N LEU A 93 3.24 4.13 4.80
CA LEU A 93 2.34 3.61 3.77
C LEU A 93 1.36 4.65 3.24
N CYS A 94 0.84 5.55 4.09
CA CYS A 94 0.00 6.67 3.66
C CYS A 94 0.73 7.65 2.73
N HIS A 95 2.01 7.91 2.97
CA HIS A 95 2.79 8.85 2.15
C HIS A 95 2.88 8.43 0.68
N PHE A 96 2.92 7.13 0.39
CA PHE A 96 3.07 6.58 -0.97
C PHE A 96 1.75 6.15 -1.63
N SER A 97 0.63 6.24 -0.91
CA SER A 97 -0.68 5.77 -1.39
C SER A 97 -1.36 6.86 -2.22
N GLN A 98 -1.78 6.54 -3.45
CA GLN A 98 -2.54 7.47 -4.30
C GLN A 98 -3.95 7.72 -3.75
N ILE A 99 -4.54 6.75 -3.05
CA ILE A 99 -5.81 6.91 -2.32
C ILE A 99 -5.74 8.06 -1.29
N CYS A 100 -4.55 8.42 -0.83
CA CYS A 100 -4.33 9.52 0.10
C CYS A 100 -4.30 10.91 -0.56
N GLN A 101 -4.56 11.00 -1.87
CA GLN A 101 -4.58 12.25 -2.65
C GLN A 101 -6.00 12.82 -2.88
N GLY A 102 -7.00 12.32 -2.14
CA GLY A 102 -8.38 12.84 -2.16
C GLY A 102 -8.53 14.22 -1.53
N ALA A 103 -9.77 14.73 -1.46
CA ALA A 103 -10.06 15.98 -0.77
C ALA A 103 -9.52 15.93 0.69
N PRO A 104 -8.91 17.02 1.20
CA PRO A 104 -8.25 17.00 2.51
C PRO A 104 -9.15 16.55 3.67
N GLU A 105 -10.44 16.88 3.62
CA GLU A 105 -11.43 16.54 4.65
C GLU A 105 -11.76 15.04 4.64
N ASP A 106 -12.12 14.50 3.48
CA ASP A 106 -12.38 13.06 3.29
C ASP A 106 -11.16 12.23 3.67
N TYR A 107 -9.95 12.71 3.32
CA TYR A 107 -8.71 12.05 3.67
C TYR A 107 -8.45 12.06 5.18
N ALA A 108 -8.68 13.18 5.87
CA ALA A 108 -8.45 13.28 7.32
C ALA A 108 -9.37 12.34 8.11
N GLU A 109 -10.65 12.28 7.76
CA GLU A 109 -11.61 11.36 8.38
C GLU A 109 -11.27 9.91 8.04
N TRP A 110 -11.03 9.60 6.77
CA TRP A 110 -10.62 8.27 6.33
C TRP A 110 -9.36 7.80 7.05
N LYS A 111 -8.36 8.67 7.22
CA LYS A 111 -7.08 8.35 7.87
C LYS A 111 -7.31 7.90 9.32
N CYS A 112 -8.21 8.55 10.05
CA CYS A 112 -8.55 8.17 11.43
C CYS A 112 -9.27 6.83 11.47
N ILE A 113 -10.32 6.64 10.65
CA ILE A 113 -11.09 5.40 10.57
C ILE A 113 -10.17 4.23 10.19
N LYS A 114 -9.29 4.44 9.20
CA LYS A 114 -8.39 3.42 8.71
C LYS A 114 -7.35 3.02 9.76
N TYR A 115 -6.78 3.99 10.46
CA TYR A 115 -5.82 3.75 11.54
C TYR A 115 -6.47 3.00 12.69
N GLU A 116 -7.64 3.45 13.15
CA GLU A 116 -8.41 2.84 14.24
C GLU A 116 -8.80 1.39 13.92
N GLY A 117 -9.30 1.13 12.72
CA GLY A 117 -9.69 -0.22 12.28
C GLY A 117 -8.53 -1.21 12.15
N GLY A 118 -7.28 -0.75 12.25
CA GLY A 118 -6.10 -1.61 12.31
C GLY A 118 -5.57 -1.88 13.72
N LEU A 119 -6.08 -1.19 14.76
CA LEU A 119 -5.63 -1.35 16.14
C LEU A 119 -5.99 -2.73 16.72
N ARG A 120 -5.25 -3.15 17.74
CA ARG A 120 -5.65 -4.28 18.60
C ARG A 120 -6.95 -3.94 19.34
N SER A 121 -7.75 -4.96 19.64
CA SER A 121 -9.08 -4.80 20.25
C SER A 121 -9.06 -4.14 21.63
N ASP A 122 -8.03 -4.41 22.43
CA ASP A 122 -7.82 -3.82 23.77
C ASP A 122 -7.65 -2.29 23.71
N ILE A 123 -6.86 -1.79 22.76
CA ILE A 123 -6.63 -0.37 22.52
C ILE A 123 -7.83 0.24 21.78
N GLN A 124 -8.37 -0.45 20.77
CA GLN A 124 -9.51 0.02 20.00
C GLN A 124 -10.73 0.27 20.89
N SER A 125 -11.02 -0.64 21.83
CA SER A 125 -12.14 -0.49 22.76
C SER A 125 -12.02 0.74 23.66
N PHE A 126 -10.79 1.22 23.88
CA PHE A 126 -10.55 2.43 24.66
C PHE A 126 -10.81 3.70 23.85
N VAL A 127 -10.38 3.74 22.58
CA VAL A 127 -10.42 4.97 21.76
C VAL A 127 -11.68 5.12 20.91
N ALA A 128 -12.31 4.01 20.49
CA ALA A 128 -13.47 4.04 19.60
C ALA A 128 -14.66 4.87 20.14
N PRO A 129 -15.01 4.82 21.45
CA PRO A 129 -16.10 5.63 22.00
C PRO A 129 -15.84 7.15 21.97
N MET A 130 -14.58 7.57 21.76
CA MET A 130 -14.20 8.99 21.75
C MET A 130 -14.45 9.67 20.40
N HIS A 131 -14.75 8.91 19.33
CA HIS A 131 -15.04 9.41 17.98
C HIS A 131 -14.02 10.44 17.47
N ILE A 132 -12.72 10.19 17.67
CA ILE A 132 -11.66 11.15 17.33
C ILE A 132 -11.51 11.25 15.81
N ARG A 133 -11.59 12.48 15.27
CA ARG A 133 -11.42 12.79 13.84
C ARG A 133 -10.12 13.52 13.50
N VAL A 134 -9.28 13.76 14.51
CA VAL A 134 -7.97 14.40 14.35
C VAL A 134 -6.89 13.35 14.58
N PHE A 135 -6.12 13.05 13.53
CA PHE A 135 -5.15 11.95 13.55
C PHE A 135 -4.10 12.07 14.67
N SER A 136 -3.58 13.27 14.90
CA SER A 136 -2.59 13.52 15.97
C SER A 136 -3.15 13.25 17.37
N GLU A 137 -4.41 13.61 17.62
CA GLU A 137 -5.09 13.32 18.88
C GLU A 137 -5.38 11.82 19.01
N LEU A 138 -5.76 11.14 17.92
CA LEU A 138 -5.97 9.69 17.92
C LEU A 138 -4.67 8.95 18.26
N VAL A 139 -3.53 9.33 17.68
CA VAL A 139 -2.21 8.75 18.01
C VAL A 139 -1.86 8.99 19.49
N LYS A 140 -2.11 10.20 20.00
CA LYS A 140 -1.88 10.52 21.42
C LYS A 140 -2.73 9.62 22.34
N ARG A 141 -4.02 9.46 22.04
CA ARG A 141 -4.94 8.64 22.85
C ARG A 141 -4.62 7.15 22.78
N THR A 142 -4.23 6.65 21.61
CA THR A 142 -3.83 5.24 21.46
C THR A 142 -2.53 4.92 22.20
N ARG A 143 -1.56 5.85 22.28
CA ARG A 143 -0.36 5.68 23.12
C ARG A 143 -0.71 5.57 24.61
N VAL A 144 -1.58 6.47 25.10
CA VAL A 144 -2.05 6.41 26.50
C VAL A 144 -2.77 5.08 26.77
N ALA A 145 -3.63 4.64 25.86
CA ALA A 145 -4.32 3.36 25.96
C ALA A 145 -3.34 2.18 26.03
N GLU A 146 -2.31 2.17 25.19
CA GLU A 146 -1.28 1.11 25.21
C GLU A 146 -0.55 1.04 26.56
N ASP A 147 -0.19 2.19 27.13
CA ASP A 147 0.42 2.24 28.46
C ASP A 147 -0.53 1.75 29.56
N CYS A 148 -1.81 2.13 29.50
CA CYS A 148 -2.83 1.64 30.44
C CYS A 148 -2.99 0.12 30.38
N VAL A 149 -3.08 -0.44 29.16
CA VAL A 149 -3.17 -1.89 28.95
C VAL A 149 -1.94 -2.61 29.49
N ARG A 150 -0.74 -2.06 29.22
CA ARG A 150 0.53 -2.65 29.68
C ARG A 150 0.63 -2.67 31.21
N ARG A 151 0.23 -1.58 31.88
CA ARG A 151 0.20 -1.49 33.35
C ARG A 151 -0.78 -2.48 33.96
N ALA A 152 -2.02 -2.53 33.44
CA ALA A 152 -3.03 -3.46 33.92
C ALA A 152 -2.62 -4.94 33.75
N ALA A 153 -1.87 -5.27 32.70
CA ALA A 153 -1.31 -6.61 32.50
C ALA A 153 -0.23 -6.96 33.54
N ALA A 154 0.65 -6.01 33.88
CA ALA A 154 1.69 -6.19 34.90
C ALA A 154 1.09 -6.41 36.30
N GLU A 155 0.05 -5.65 36.65
CA GLU A 155 -0.65 -5.78 37.93
C GLU A 155 -1.36 -7.14 38.06
N LYS A 156 -2.04 -7.60 37.00
CA LYS A 156 -2.67 -8.94 36.96
C LYS A 156 -1.66 -10.10 37.01
N GLY A 157 -0.44 -9.88 36.51
CA GLY A 157 0.67 -10.83 36.61
C GLY A 157 1.17 -11.03 38.04
N SER A 158 1.26 -9.94 38.82
CA SER A 158 1.67 -9.99 40.24
C SER A 158 0.66 -10.69 41.15
N LEU A 159 -0.63 -10.62 40.84
CA LEU A 159 -1.71 -11.24 41.65
C LEU A 159 -1.87 -12.76 41.45
N ARG A 160 -1.11 -13.39 40.54
CA ARG A 160 -1.23 -14.82 40.19
C ARG A 160 -0.20 -15.75 40.85
N MET A 161 0.64 -15.27 41.78
CA MET A 161 1.53 -16.14 42.56
C MET A 161 0.75 -16.74 43.73
N PRO A 162 0.47 -18.07 43.76
CA PRO A 162 -0.16 -18.70 44.91
C PRO A 162 0.92 -19.03 45.96
N PHE A 163 0.64 -18.69 47.21
CA PHE A 163 1.20 -19.39 48.38
C PHE A 163 0.25 -20.53 48.76
#